data_AF-A0A2T5XUF7-F1
#
_entry.id   AF-A0A2T5XUF7-F1
#
_cell.length_a   1.000
_cell.length_b   1.000
_cell.length_c   1.000
_cell.angle_alpha   90.00
_cell.angle_beta   90.00
_cell.angle_gamma   90.00
#
_symmetry.space_group_name_H-M   'P 1'
#
loop_
_entity.id
_entity.type
_entity.pdbx_description
1 polymer ?
#
loop_
_entity_poly.entity_id
_entity_poly.type
_entity_poly.pdbx_seq_one_letter_code
_entity_poly.pdbx_strand_id
1 'polypeptide(L)'
;MKKIEQYLLERYPSLWNTKIVWLLGIAFCAHLFFFLFGFFSVNEEDFSTKYFGTIEKFFPIAFLLNFVISTLLLVGWLVQMSKNNAFKHFYPSNALKLFGQFVQYFLIVFASITFFISFVMGEDVRFRCHYSSSYVASLKLQYPTIENKMDYDDPQLQEAYYVITNAENKIGVVKILGYLDIFMMIALFFSLIVFCVRVTNVRSFLFGIVFSHVLALLLAILSIITVFALGGDSVAWLYILTAYLMIFASVYLLGHISKLHSAILINFSLIVFVPACYSTLLLIEGRLLPSGLPTNYVVLAATFVFIYFYSRVLHQWKAGAE
;
A
#
# COMPACT_ATOMS: atom_id res chain seq x y z
N MET A 1 20.38 21.56 -9.75
CA MET A 1 19.41 20.72 -10.50
C MET A 1 19.98 20.15 -11.80
N LYS A 2 20.40 20.97 -12.78
CA LYS A 2 20.88 20.47 -14.10
C LYS A 2 21.96 19.37 -14.03
N LYS A 3 22.97 19.50 -13.15
CA LYS A 3 24.03 18.47 -12.99
C LYS A 3 23.52 17.12 -12.47
N ILE A 4 22.57 17.12 -11.52
CA ILE A 4 21.99 15.88 -10.96
C ILE A 4 21.09 15.20 -11.99
N GLU A 5 20.28 15.99 -12.71
CA GLU A 5 19.45 15.45 -13.77
C GLU A 5 20.26 14.84 -14.90
N GLN A 6 21.34 15.51 -15.30
CA GLN A 6 22.28 15.00 -16.30
C GLN A 6 22.95 13.71 -15.80
N TYR A 7 23.46 13.69 -14.57
CA TYR A 7 24.05 12.49 -13.97
C TYR A 7 23.09 11.30 -13.93
N LEU A 8 21.85 11.52 -13.47
CA LEU A 8 20.83 10.48 -13.41
C LEU A 8 20.43 10.01 -14.82
N LEU A 9 20.34 10.92 -15.80
CA LEU A 9 20.04 10.55 -17.18
C LEU A 9 21.15 9.69 -17.80
N GLU A 10 22.41 10.05 -17.58
CA GLU A 10 23.57 9.37 -18.16
C GLU A 10 23.85 8.01 -17.49
N ARG A 11 23.68 7.90 -16.17
CA ARG A 11 24.09 6.70 -15.41
C ARG A 11 22.93 5.85 -14.88
N TYR A 12 21.79 6.46 -14.56
CA TYR A 12 20.65 5.80 -13.92
C TYR A 12 19.32 6.16 -14.62
N PRO A 13 19.18 5.86 -15.92
CA PRO A 13 18.05 6.33 -16.73
C PRO A 13 16.70 5.84 -16.20
N SER A 14 16.65 4.69 -15.50
CA SER A 14 15.43 4.22 -14.84
C SER A 14 14.99 5.14 -13.70
N LEU A 15 15.90 5.54 -12.80
CA LEU A 15 15.62 6.46 -11.70
C LEU A 15 15.23 7.85 -12.20
N TRP A 16 15.87 8.30 -13.27
CA TRP A 16 15.52 9.57 -13.91
C TRP A 16 14.14 9.52 -14.57
N ASN A 17 13.81 8.42 -15.26
CA ASN A 17 12.54 8.26 -15.97
C ASN A 17 11.35 8.21 -15.02
N THR A 18 11.49 7.50 -13.89
CA THR A 18 10.44 7.44 -12.86
C THR A 18 10.35 8.70 -12.01
N LYS A 19 11.37 9.57 -12.09
CA LYS A 19 11.52 10.77 -11.26
C LYS A 19 11.52 10.46 -9.76
N ILE A 20 11.87 9.22 -9.38
CA ILE A 20 11.77 8.75 -7.99
C ILE A 20 12.54 9.63 -7.00
N VAL A 21 13.73 10.11 -7.37
CA VAL A 21 14.55 10.97 -6.50
C VAL A 21 13.80 12.23 -6.10
N TRP A 22 13.13 12.88 -7.05
CA TRP A 22 12.35 14.09 -6.80
C TRP A 22 11.06 13.79 -6.04
N LEU A 23 10.36 12.72 -6.42
CA LEU A 23 9.09 12.38 -5.79
C LEU A 23 9.25 11.94 -4.34
N LEU A 24 10.27 11.14 -4.03
CA LEU A 24 10.58 10.79 -2.64
C LEU A 24 11.08 12.00 -1.85
N GLY A 25 11.81 12.93 -2.48
CA GLY A 25 12.19 14.19 -1.84
C GLY A 25 10.97 15.03 -1.45
N ILE A 26 10.01 15.20 -2.35
CA ILE A 26 8.76 15.94 -2.07
C ILE A 26 7.90 15.20 -1.04
N ALA A 27 7.77 13.86 -1.16
CA ALA A 27 7.04 13.05 -0.18
C ALA A 27 7.68 13.14 1.21
N PHE A 28 9.00 13.17 1.31
CA PHE A 28 9.71 13.38 2.57
C PHE A 28 9.39 14.76 3.19
N CYS A 29 9.39 15.83 2.38
CA CYS A 29 8.96 17.14 2.86
C CYS A 29 7.49 17.13 3.33
N ALA A 30 6.60 16.42 2.64
CA ALA A 30 5.22 16.24 3.07
C ALA A 30 5.11 15.45 4.38
N HIS A 31 5.88 14.37 4.56
CA HIS A 31 5.96 13.65 5.83
C HIS A 31 6.42 14.56 6.98
N LEU A 32 7.44 15.38 6.76
CA LEU A 32 7.89 16.36 7.75
C LEU A 32 6.80 17.39 8.08
N PHE A 33 6.10 17.89 7.06
CA PHE A 33 4.96 18.79 7.24
C PHE A 33 3.86 18.14 8.09
N PHE A 34 3.43 16.91 7.77
CA PHE A 34 2.39 16.21 8.53
C PHE A 34 2.84 15.85 9.95
N PHE A 35 4.11 15.52 10.14
CA PHE A 35 4.68 15.34 11.48
C PHE A 35 4.59 16.61 12.31
N LEU A 36 5.02 17.75 11.76
CA LEU A 36 4.92 19.03 12.46
C LEU A 36 3.46 19.43 12.69
N PHE A 37 2.58 19.15 11.73
CA PHE A 37 1.15 19.42 11.90
C PHE A 37 0.57 18.62 13.06
N GLY A 38 0.84 17.32 13.15
CA GLY A 38 0.43 16.52 14.32
C GLY A 38 1.09 17.00 15.61
N PHE A 39 2.36 17.40 15.57
CA PHE A 39 3.04 17.92 16.77
C PHE A 39 2.35 19.19 17.32
N PHE A 40 1.86 20.07 16.44
CA PHE A 40 1.20 21.32 16.83
C PHE A 40 -0.35 21.23 16.87
N SER A 41 -0.96 20.09 16.54
CA SER A 41 -2.44 19.95 16.54
C SER A 41 -3.04 19.83 17.95
N VAL A 42 -2.21 19.55 18.96
CA VAL A 42 -2.63 19.38 20.35
C VAL A 42 -1.96 20.39 21.26
N ASN A 43 -2.79 21.10 22.03
CA ASN A 43 -2.35 22.00 23.08
C ASN A 43 -1.98 21.20 24.33
N GLU A 44 -0.97 21.65 25.07
CA GLU A 44 -0.52 20.93 26.29
C GLU A 44 -1.62 20.87 27.35
N GLU A 45 -2.41 21.93 27.47
CA GLU A 45 -3.57 21.99 28.38
C GLU A 45 -4.63 20.93 28.04
N ASP A 46 -4.81 20.59 26.76
CA ASP A 46 -5.77 19.57 26.33
C ASP A 46 -5.41 18.18 26.89
N PHE A 47 -4.15 17.94 27.27
CA PHE A 47 -3.71 16.64 27.76
C PHE A 47 -4.28 16.28 29.14
N SER A 48 -4.56 17.27 29.99
CA SER A 48 -5.04 17.10 31.38
C SER A 48 -6.44 17.65 31.63
N THR A 49 -7.06 18.35 30.68
CA THR A 49 -8.36 19.01 30.88
C THR A 49 -9.52 18.40 30.10
N LYS A 50 -9.24 17.64 29.04
CA LYS A 50 -10.28 17.00 28.23
C LYS A 50 -9.78 15.77 27.50
N TYR A 51 -10.72 14.98 27.00
CA TYR A 51 -10.43 13.90 26.06
C TYR A 51 -9.91 14.46 24.73
N PHE A 52 -8.87 13.85 24.15
CA PHE A 52 -8.49 14.10 22.77
C PHE A 52 -8.27 12.79 21.99
N GLY A 53 -9.01 12.62 20.90
CA GLY A 53 -8.85 11.51 19.96
C GLY A 53 -7.98 11.89 18.76
N THR A 54 -6.92 11.12 18.49
CA THR A 54 -6.06 11.32 17.30
C THR A 54 -6.83 11.34 15.98
N ILE A 55 -7.82 10.45 15.82
CA ILE A 55 -8.65 10.43 14.60
C ILE A 55 -9.51 11.70 14.51
N GLU A 56 -10.08 12.15 15.63
CA GLU A 56 -10.89 13.37 15.69
C GLU A 56 -10.07 14.62 15.41
N LYS A 57 -8.78 14.64 15.77
CA LYS A 57 -7.87 15.75 15.44
C LYS A 57 -7.39 15.70 14.00
N PHE A 58 -7.23 14.50 13.46
CA PHE A 58 -6.87 14.32 12.06
C PHE A 58 -8.03 14.75 11.13
N PHE A 59 -9.28 14.48 11.50
CA PHE A 59 -10.45 14.94 10.77
C PHE A 59 -10.94 16.33 11.23
N PRO A 60 -11.47 17.19 10.35
CA PRO A 60 -11.54 17.06 8.90
C PRO A 60 -10.32 17.65 8.16
N ILE A 61 -9.61 18.61 8.76
CA ILE A 61 -8.65 19.48 8.06
C ILE A 61 -7.38 18.72 7.64
N ALA A 62 -6.73 18.00 8.58
CA ALA A 62 -5.51 17.27 8.28
C ALA A 62 -5.77 16.10 7.31
N PHE A 63 -6.92 15.44 7.42
CA PHE A 63 -7.40 14.45 6.47
C PHE A 63 -7.55 15.05 5.06
N LEU A 64 -8.27 16.16 4.92
CA LEU A 64 -8.48 16.81 3.64
C LEU A 64 -7.16 17.21 2.98
N LEU A 65 -6.25 17.81 3.76
CA LEU A 65 -4.91 18.16 3.28
C LEU A 65 -4.11 16.92 2.86
N ASN A 66 -4.15 15.84 3.64
CA ASN A 66 -3.47 14.58 3.29
C ASN A 66 -4.00 14.06 1.96
N PHE A 67 -5.33 13.95 1.83
CA PHE A 67 -5.96 13.47 0.61
C PHE A 67 -5.60 14.32 -0.61
N VAL A 68 -5.68 15.65 -0.50
CA VAL A 68 -5.35 16.57 -1.59
C VAL A 68 -3.87 16.49 -1.97
N ILE A 69 -2.95 16.57 -1.00
CA ILE A 69 -1.51 16.54 -1.25
C ILE A 69 -1.10 15.20 -1.88
N SER A 70 -1.59 14.07 -1.32
CA SER A 70 -1.33 12.74 -1.85
C SER A 70 -1.82 12.59 -3.29
N THR A 71 -3.06 13.03 -3.56
CA THR A 71 -3.66 12.97 -4.89
C THR A 71 -2.89 13.82 -5.90
N LEU A 72 -2.57 15.07 -5.56
CA LEU A 72 -1.82 15.96 -6.44
C LEU A 72 -0.42 15.42 -6.73
N LEU A 73 0.26 14.86 -5.73
CA LEU A 73 1.58 14.26 -5.89
C LEU A 73 1.54 13.06 -6.84
N LEU A 74 0.58 12.14 -6.65
CA LEU A 74 0.43 10.95 -7.47
C LEU A 74 -0.03 11.27 -8.89
N VAL A 75 -1.02 12.16 -9.06
CA VAL A 75 -1.49 12.58 -10.39
C VAL A 75 -0.40 13.35 -11.13
N GLY A 76 0.27 14.29 -10.46
CA GLY A 76 1.40 15.04 -11.02
C GLY A 76 2.54 14.12 -11.46
N TRP A 77 2.87 13.12 -10.64
CA TRP A 77 3.83 12.07 -10.98
C TRP A 77 3.43 11.28 -12.23
N LEU A 78 2.18 10.81 -12.29
CA LEU A 78 1.66 10.05 -13.44
C LEU A 78 1.69 10.87 -14.74
N VAL A 79 1.36 12.16 -14.67
CA VAL A 79 1.46 13.09 -15.81
C VAL A 79 2.91 13.28 -16.26
N GLN A 80 3.85 13.44 -15.33
CA GLN A 80 5.27 13.59 -15.69
C GLN A 80 5.83 12.30 -16.30
N MET A 81 5.42 11.14 -15.78
CA MET A 81 5.80 9.83 -16.29
C MET A 81 5.24 9.54 -17.69
N SER A 82 4.05 10.04 -18.03
CA SER A 82 3.44 9.84 -19.35
C SER A 82 4.15 10.65 -20.44
N LYS A 83 4.61 11.87 -20.13
CA LYS A 83 5.38 12.74 -21.04
C LYS A 83 6.72 12.12 -21.47
N ASN A 84 7.37 11.35 -20.59
CA ASN A 84 8.67 10.73 -20.86
C ASN A 84 8.59 9.42 -21.68
N ASN A 85 7.47 9.14 -22.36
CA ASN A 85 7.30 7.92 -23.18
C ASN A 85 8.32 7.78 -24.32
N ALA A 86 8.90 8.88 -24.80
CA ALA A 86 9.90 8.89 -25.88
C ALA A 86 11.16 8.06 -25.56
N PHE A 87 11.51 7.87 -24.29
CA PHE A 87 12.68 7.09 -23.88
C PHE A 87 12.50 5.57 -23.94
N LYS A 88 11.26 5.07 -24.16
CA LYS A 88 10.99 3.64 -24.30
C LYS A 88 11.73 3.02 -25.51
N HIS A 89 12.04 3.81 -26.53
CA HIS A 89 12.73 3.35 -27.74
C HIS A 89 14.26 3.43 -27.65
N PHE A 90 14.81 4.29 -26.78
CA PHE A 90 16.26 4.55 -26.73
C PHE A 90 17.02 3.71 -25.70
N TYR A 91 16.33 3.15 -24.70
CA TYR A 91 16.96 2.37 -23.64
C TYR A 91 16.43 0.93 -23.60
N PRO A 92 17.21 -0.07 -24.04
CA PRO A 92 16.80 -1.46 -23.90
C PRO A 92 16.58 -1.81 -22.43
N SER A 93 15.35 -2.18 -22.10
CA SER A 93 14.98 -2.69 -20.78
C SER A 93 15.45 -4.13 -20.68
N ASN A 94 16.13 -4.51 -19.59
CA ASN A 94 16.33 -5.92 -19.22
C ASN A 94 15.33 -6.29 -18.11
N ALA A 95 15.20 -7.59 -17.80
CA ALA A 95 14.28 -8.08 -16.78
C ALA A 95 14.48 -7.39 -15.41
N LEU A 96 15.73 -7.22 -14.97
CA LEU A 96 16.04 -6.59 -13.69
C LEU A 96 15.62 -5.11 -13.64
N LYS A 97 15.75 -4.37 -14.75
CA LYS A 97 15.26 -2.99 -14.86
C LYS A 97 13.74 -2.92 -14.78
N LEU A 98 13.00 -3.89 -15.33
CA LEU A 98 11.54 -3.95 -15.23
C LEU A 98 11.11 -4.20 -13.77
N PHE A 99 11.73 -5.17 -13.11
CA PHE A 99 11.51 -5.39 -11.67
C PHE A 99 11.84 -4.13 -10.87
N GLY A 100 12.99 -3.51 -11.11
CA GLY A 100 13.38 -2.27 -10.45
C GLY A 100 12.39 -1.11 -10.66
N GLN A 101 11.73 -1.03 -11.83
CA GLN A 101 10.66 -0.05 -12.06
C GLN A 101 9.43 -0.33 -11.20
N PHE A 102 9.02 -1.60 -11.07
CA PHE A 102 7.92 -1.96 -10.18
C PHE A 102 8.22 -1.58 -8.72
N VAL A 103 9.43 -1.88 -8.22
CA VAL A 103 9.85 -1.49 -6.86
C VAL A 103 9.79 0.03 -6.68
N GLN A 104 10.23 0.79 -7.68
CA GLN A 104 10.16 2.25 -7.64
C GLN A 104 8.71 2.76 -7.57
N TYR A 105 7.79 2.15 -8.32
CA TYR A 105 6.36 2.52 -8.26
C TYR A 105 5.78 2.25 -6.88
N PHE A 106 6.09 1.09 -6.29
CA PHE A 106 5.69 0.76 -4.93
C PHE A 106 6.17 1.78 -3.90
N LEU A 107 7.47 2.13 -3.92
CA LEU A 107 8.03 3.10 -2.99
C LEU A 107 7.40 4.49 -3.13
N ILE A 108 7.17 4.96 -4.36
CA ILE A 108 6.55 6.26 -4.61
C ILE A 108 5.12 6.28 -4.09
N VAL A 109 4.31 5.27 -4.42
CA VAL A 109 2.91 5.22 -3.98
C VAL A 109 2.83 5.10 -2.46
N PHE A 110 3.61 4.18 -1.86
CA PHE A 110 3.62 3.98 -0.42
C PHE A 110 4.03 5.23 0.36
N ALA A 111 5.10 5.91 -0.06
CA ALA A 111 5.53 7.17 0.55
C ALA A 111 4.49 8.30 0.37
N SER A 112 3.68 8.27 -0.70
CA SER A 112 2.71 9.32 -0.96
C SER A 112 1.40 9.17 -0.19
N ILE A 113 1.05 7.97 0.28
CA ILE A 113 -0.24 7.71 0.96
C ILE A 113 -0.11 7.55 2.48
N THR A 114 1.10 7.48 3.02
CA THR A 114 1.35 7.17 4.44
C THR A 114 1.56 8.40 5.32
N PHE A 115 1.21 9.61 4.86
CA PHE A 115 1.38 10.85 5.62
C PHE A 115 0.61 10.87 6.95
N PHE A 116 -0.50 10.13 7.06
CA PHE A 116 -1.24 9.95 8.30
C PHE A 116 -0.35 9.41 9.43
N ILE A 117 0.56 8.48 9.11
CA ILE A 117 1.45 7.89 10.11
C ILE A 117 2.38 8.96 10.71
N SER A 118 2.90 9.87 9.87
CA SER A 118 3.72 10.99 10.35
C SER A 118 2.93 11.93 11.27
N PHE A 119 1.67 12.21 10.94
CA PHE A 119 0.79 13.01 11.80
C PHE A 119 0.63 12.38 13.19
N VAL A 120 0.28 11.09 13.25
CA VAL A 120 0.14 10.34 14.51
C VAL A 120 1.44 10.36 15.31
N MET A 121 2.59 10.17 14.65
CA MET A 121 3.89 10.23 15.30
C MET A 121 4.20 11.61 15.89
N GLY A 122 3.80 12.69 15.20
CA GLY A 122 3.94 14.06 15.70
C GLY A 122 3.18 14.30 17.00
N GLU A 123 1.90 13.92 17.04
CA GLU A 123 1.06 14.02 18.24
C GLU A 123 1.64 13.22 19.42
N ASP A 124 2.08 11.99 19.12
CA ASP A 124 2.62 11.10 20.14
C ASP A 124 3.93 11.63 20.74
N VAL A 125 4.81 12.20 19.92
CA VAL A 125 6.01 12.91 20.38
C VAL A 125 5.65 14.13 21.22
N ARG A 126 4.69 14.95 20.80
CA ARG A 126 4.26 16.15 21.56
C ARG A 126 3.83 15.80 22.98
N PHE A 127 3.00 14.77 23.12
CA PHE A 127 2.56 14.30 24.43
C PHE A 127 3.72 13.74 25.27
N ARG A 128 4.63 12.96 24.67
CA ARG A 128 5.80 12.42 25.42
C ARG A 128 6.78 13.49 25.88
N CYS A 129 6.85 14.62 25.18
CA CYS A 129 7.65 15.77 25.63
C CYS A 129 7.06 16.43 26.88
N HIS A 130 5.74 16.34 27.07
CA HIS A 130 5.06 16.94 28.22
C HIS A 130 4.90 15.95 29.38
N TYR A 131 4.44 14.72 29.10
CA TYR A 131 4.30 13.64 30.07
C TYR A 131 5.25 12.48 29.76
N SER A 132 6.18 12.22 30.69
CA SER A 132 7.08 11.07 30.58
C SER A 132 6.31 9.75 30.78
N SER A 133 6.78 8.67 30.13
CA SER A 133 6.17 7.35 30.27
C SER A 133 6.18 6.85 31.72
N SER A 134 7.19 7.25 32.51
CA SER A 134 7.28 6.90 33.94
C SER A 134 6.25 7.64 34.78
N TYR A 135 5.98 8.92 34.50
CA TYR A 135 4.95 9.70 35.17
C TYR A 135 3.55 9.11 34.93
N VAL A 136 3.23 8.79 33.67
CA VAL A 136 1.96 8.14 33.34
C VAL A 136 1.85 6.78 34.05
N ALA A 137 2.92 6.00 34.11
CA ALA A 137 2.93 4.73 34.83
C ALA A 137 2.71 4.90 36.34
N SER A 138 3.30 5.92 36.96
CA SER A 138 3.07 6.22 38.38
C SER A 138 1.63 6.64 38.66
N LEU A 139 1.03 7.45 37.78
CA LEU A 139 -0.39 7.82 37.90
C LEU A 139 -1.29 6.58 37.83
N LYS A 140 -1.01 5.63 36.92
CA LYS A 140 -1.78 4.38 36.82
C LYS A 140 -1.64 3.49 38.06
N LEU A 141 -0.47 3.50 38.72
CA LEU A 141 -0.27 2.78 39.98
C LEU A 141 -1.00 3.46 41.14
N GLN A 142 -1.01 4.79 41.17
CA GLN A 142 -1.68 5.57 42.19
C GLN A 142 -3.20 5.48 42.09
N TYR A 143 -3.72 5.40 40.86
CA TYR A 143 -5.15 5.35 40.56
C TYR A 143 -5.47 4.15 39.64
N PRO A 144 -5.46 2.91 40.17
CA PRO A 144 -5.63 1.70 39.35
C PRO A 144 -7.05 1.52 38.79
N THR A 145 -8.05 2.13 39.44
CA THR A 145 -9.46 2.10 39.02
C THR A 145 -10.00 3.53 39.02
N ILE A 146 -9.64 4.32 38.00
CA ILE A 146 -10.30 5.61 37.78
C ILE A 146 -11.64 5.34 37.09
N GLU A 147 -12.72 5.69 37.77
CA GLU A 147 -14.07 5.62 37.18
C GLU A 147 -14.20 6.57 35.99
N ASN A 148 -14.99 6.20 34.99
CA ASN A 148 -15.26 7.10 33.88
C ASN A 148 -16.30 8.16 34.31
N LYS A 149 -15.84 9.22 34.98
CA LYS A 149 -16.65 10.38 35.40
C LYS A 149 -16.22 11.63 34.64
N MET A 150 -17.19 12.37 34.10
CA MET A 150 -16.94 13.62 33.39
C MET A 150 -16.44 14.75 34.30
N ASP A 151 -16.74 14.67 35.59
CA ASP A 151 -16.39 15.71 36.55
C ASP A 151 -16.00 15.09 37.89
N TYR A 152 -14.87 15.53 38.44
CA TYR A 152 -14.30 15.07 39.69
C TYR A 152 -14.15 16.28 40.61
N ASP A 153 -14.63 16.17 41.85
CA ASP A 153 -14.51 17.26 42.84
C ASP A 153 -13.05 17.55 43.21
N ASP A 154 -12.15 16.57 43.03
CA ASP A 154 -10.71 16.70 43.24
C ASP A 154 -10.01 17.04 41.90
N PRO A 155 -9.42 18.24 41.77
CA PRO A 155 -8.70 18.65 40.56
C PRO A 155 -7.53 17.73 40.19
N GLN A 156 -6.84 17.15 41.17
CA GLN A 156 -5.71 16.24 40.91
C GLN A 156 -6.19 14.92 40.32
N LEU A 157 -7.33 14.43 40.81
CA LEU A 157 -7.97 13.23 40.28
C LEU A 157 -8.52 13.45 38.87
N GLN A 158 -9.06 14.64 38.60
CA GLN A 158 -9.52 15.04 37.27
C GLN A 158 -8.37 15.08 36.26
N GLU A 159 -7.25 15.72 36.61
CA GLU A 159 -6.05 15.74 35.79
C GLU A 159 -5.52 14.31 35.54
N ALA A 160 -5.39 13.50 36.59
CA ALA A 160 -4.91 12.13 36.46
C ALA A 160 -5.80 11.29 35.53
N TYR A 161 -7.12 11.44 35.62
CA TYR A 161 -8.07 10.79 34.73
C TYR A 161 -7.81 11.13 33.26
N TYR A 162 -7.71 12.42 32.91
CA TYR A 162 -7.50 12.82 31.52
C TYR A 162 -6.13 12.39 31.00
N VAL A 163 -5.06 12.54 31.79
CA VAL A 163 -3.71 12.12 31.38
C VAL A 163 -3.64 10.62 31.11
N ILE A 164 -4.21 9.78 31.99
CA ILE A 164 -4.25 8.33 31.80
C ILE A 164 -5.10 7.96 30.59
N THR A 165 -6.32 8.51 30.51
CA THR A 165 -7.27 8.21 29.44
C THR A 165 -6.70 8.59 28.07
N ASN A 166 -6.09 9.77 27.96
CA ASN A 166 -5.47 10.22 26.74
C ASN A 166 -4.23 9.39 26.39
N ALA A 167 -3.40 9.02 27.38
CA ALA A 167 -2.26 8.13 27.14
C ALA A 167 -2.67 6.76 26.58
N GLU A 168 -3.82 6.23 27.02
CA GLU A 168 -4.36 4.94 26.56
C GLU A 168 -5.06 5.02 25.20
N ASN A 169 -5.75 6.13 24.93
CA ASN A 169 -6.50 6.30 23.68
C ASN A 169 -5.64 6.70 22.48
N LYS A 170 -4.37 7.06 22.71
CA LYS A 170 -3.39 7.24 21.64
C LYS A 170 -3.33 6.04 20.70
N ILE A 171 -3.06 6.33 19.43
CA ILE A 171 -2.75 5.30 18.45
C ILE A 171 -1.33 4.78 18.74
N GLY A 172 -1.25 3.74 19.57
CA GLY A 172 0.01 3.07 19.89
C GLY A 172 0.62 2.30 18.71
N VAL A 173 1.83 1.81 18.90
CA VAL A 173 2.66 1.13 17.87
C VAL A 173 1.90 -0.02 17.18
N VAL A 174 1.14 -0.83 17.92
CA VAL A 174 0.39 -1.96 17.36
C VAL A 174 -0.66 -1.48 16.34
N LYS A 175 -1.40 -0.41 16.65
CA LYS A 175 -2.38 0.16 15.72
C LYS A 175 -1.69 0.81 14.52
N ILE A 176 -0.55 1.47 14.73
CA ILE A 176 0.28 2.02 13.63
C ILE A 176 0.70 0.91 12.66
N LEU A 177 1.16 -0.24 13.17
CA LEU A 177 1.51 -1.40 12.35
C LEU A 177 0.29 -1.89 11.54
N GLY A 178 -0.89 -1.98 12.16
CA GLY A 178 -2.13 -2.32 11.45
C GLY A 178 -2.48 -1.35 10.33
N TYR A 179 -2.28 -0.03 10.51
CA TYR A 179 -2.47 0.95 9.44
C TYR A 179 -1.41 0.80 8.34
N LEU A 180 -0.14 0.57 8.70
CA LEU A 180 0.93 0.32 7.73
C LEU A 180 0.62 -0.89 6.86
N ASP A 181 0.04 -1.96 7.43
CA ASP A 181 -0.40 -3.14 6.70
C ASP A 181 -1.41 -2.80 5.60
N ILE A 182 -2.41 -1.98 5.94
CA ILE A 182 -3.45 -1.53 5.01
C ILE A 182 -2.84 -0.65 3.90
N PHE A 183 -2.04 0.36 4.28
CA PHE A 183 -1.40 1.25 3.31
C PHE A 183 -0.47 0.50 2.37
N MET A 184 0.28 -0.49 2.87
CA MET A 184 1.14 -1.34 2.06
C MET A 184 0.35 -2.11 0.99
N MET A 185 -0.80 -2.68 1.34
CA MET A 185 -1.65 -3.40 0.38
C MET A 185 -2.27 -2.45 -0.66
N ILE A 186 -2.73 -1.28 -0.25
CA ILE A 186 -3.23 -0.25 -1.16
C ILE A 186 -2.12 0.20 -2.12
N ALA A 187 -0.91 0.45 -1.60
CA ALA A 187 0.23 0.84 -2.41
C ALA A 187 0.62 -0.24 -3.42
N LEU A 188 0.61 -1.51 -2.99
CA LEU A 188 0.87 -2.66 -3.86
C LEU A 188 -0.12 -2.70 -5.04
N PHE A 189 -1.42 -2.57 -4.75
CA PHE A 189 -2.48 -2.58 -5.76
C PHE A 189 -2.30 -1.47 -6.80
N PHE A 190 -2.13 -0.22 -6.37
CA PHE A 190 -1.93 0.89 -7.31
C PHE A 190 -0.62 0.75 -8.10
N SER A 191 0.43 0.21 -7.47
CA SER A 191 1.72 0.00 -8.15
C SER A 191 1.64 -1.07 -9.23
N LEU A 192 0.85 -2.12 -9.02
CA LEU A 192 0.55 -3.12 -10.04
C LEU A 192 -0.22 -2.51 -11.21
N ILE A 193 -1.23 -1.66 -10.96
CA ILE A 193 -1.96 -0.94 -12.01
C ILE A 193 -1.00 -0.10 -12.86
N VAL A 194 -0.18 0.72 -12.21
CA VAL A 194 0.81 1.55 -12.90
C VAL A 194 1.79 0.68 -13.68
N PHE A 195 2.25 -0.43 -13.11
CA PHE A 195 3.16 -1.35 -13.76
C PHE A 195 2.55 -1.98 -15.01
N CYS A 196 1.32 -2.51 -14.93
CA CYS A 196 0.57 -3.06 -16.06
C CYS A 196 0.46 -2.06 -17.20
N VAL A 197 -0.05 -0.85 -16.92
CA VAL A 197 -0.24 0.22 -17.91
C VAL A 197 1.09 0.62 -18.55
N ARG A 198 2.18 0.64 -17.79
CA ARG A 198 3.50 1.06 -18.31
C ARG A 198 4.18 -0.02 -19.14
N VAL A 199 3.99 -1.30 -18.77
CA VAL A 199 4.59 -2.45 -19.43
C VAL A 199 3.87 -2.77 -20.73
N THR A 200 2.54 -2.90 -20.71
CA THR A 200 1.75 -3.32 -21.87
C THR A 200 1.26 -2.11 -22.67
N ASN A 201 0.30 -1.36 -22.11
CA ASN A 201 -0.20 -0.03 -22.48
C ASN A 201 -1.60 0.15 -21.85
N VAL A 202 -2.18 1.36 -21.94
CA VAL A 202 -3.54 1.63 -21.42
C VAL A 202 -4.61 0.78 -22.14
N ARG A 203 -4.51 0.64 -23.46
CA ARG A 203 -5.51 -0.10 -24.27
C ARG A 203 -5.62 -1.57 -23.86
N SER A 204 -4.50 -2.27 -23.77
CA SER A 204 -4.43 -3.67 -23.34
C SER A 204 -4.85 -3.83 -21.88
N PHE A 205 -4.56 -2.84 -21.02
CA PHE A 205 -5.02 -2.85 -19.64
C PHE A 205 -6.54 -2.74 -19.55
N LEU A 206 -7.16 -1.83 -20.30
CA LEU A 206 -8.63 -1.69 -20.35
C LEU A 206 -9.31 -2.97 -20.86
N PHE A 207 -8.76 -3.61 -21.91
CA PHE A 207 -9.27 -4.91 -22.34
C PHE A 207 -9.08 -6.01 -21.29
N GLY A 208 -8.00 -5.95 -20.50
CA GLY A 208 -7.81 -6.83 -19.34
C GLY A 208 -8.89 -6.69 -18.28
N ILE A 209 -9.35 -5.46 -18.02
CA ILE A 209 -10.48 -5.21 -17.12
C ILE A 209 -11.74 -5.88 -17.67
N VAL A 210 -12.08 -5.65 -18.94
CA VAL A 210 -13.26 -6.27 -19.58
C VAL A 210 -13.16 -7.80 -19.52
N PHE A 211 -12.00 -8.35 -19.88
CA PHE A 211 -11.73 -9.79 -19.81
C PHE A 211 -11.95 -10.35 -18.40
N SER A 212 -11.45 -9.67 -17.37
CA SER A 212 -11.63 -10.09 -15.98
C SER A 212 -13.10 -10.14 -15.56
N HIS A 213 -13.93 -9.20 -16.02
CA HIS A 213 -15.36 -9.18 -15.70
C HIS A 213 -16.13 -10.29 -16.43
N VAL A 214 -15.81 -10.53 -17.70
CA VAL A 214 -16.37 -11.65 -18.46
C VAL A 214 -15.99 -12.98 -17.81
N LEU A 215 -14.74 -13.14 -17.40
CA LEU A 215 -14.28 -14.33 -16.68
C LEU A 215 -14.96 -14.48 -15.32
N ALA A 216 -15.16 -13.39 -14.57
CA ALA A 216 -15.90 -13.42 -13.31
C ALA A 216 -17.36 -13.87 -13.48
N LEU A 217 -18.02 -13.44 -14.56
CA LEU A 217 -19.38 -13.91 -14.88
C LEU A 217 -19.41 -15.41 -15.18
N LEU A 218 -18.45 -15.91 -15.95
CA LEU A 218 -18.31 -17.35 -16.23
C LEU A 218 -18.06 -18.14 -14.93
N LEU A 219 -17.16 -17.64 -14.07
CA LEU A 219 -16.88 -18.25 -12.78
C LEU A 219 -18.09 -18.22 -11.84
N ALA A 220 -18.92 -17.19 -11.87
CA ALA A 220 -20.16 -17.13 -11.09
C ALA A 220 -21.13 -18.25 -11.49
N ILE A 221 -21.29 -18.50 -12.79
CA ILE A 221 -22.12 -19.61 -13.30
C ILE A 221 -21.53 -20.96 -12.88
N LEU A 222 -20.21 -21.14 -13.06
CA LEU A 222 -19.51 -22.37 -12.63
C LEU A 222 -19.57 -22.57 -11.11
N SER A 223 -19.61 -21.49 -10.33
CA SER A 223 -19.72 -21.57 -8.87
C SER A 223 -21.03 -22.23 -8.45
N ILE A 224 -22.15 -21.88 -9.10
CA ILE A 224 -23.45 -22.51 -8.83
C ILE A 224 -23.37 -24.02 -9.04
N ILE A 225 -22.84 -24.44 -10.19
CA ILE A 225 -22.66 -25.87 -10.52
C ILE A 225 -21.76 -26.55 -9.49
N THR A 226 -20.65 -25.90 -9.13
CA THR A 226 -19.65 -26.41 -8.17
C THR A 226 -20.25 -26.60 -6.78
N VAL A 227 -21.08 -25.67 -6.31
CA VAL A 227 -21.76 -25.79 -5.01
C VAL A 227 -22.67 -27.01 -4.97
N PHE A 228 -23.46 -27.25 -6.03
CA PHE A 228 -24.34 -28.41 -6.09
C PHE A 228 -23.58 -29.74 -6.20
N ALA A 229 -22.45 -29.76 -6.90
CA ALA A 229 -21.69 -30.99 -7.14
C ALA A 229 -20.72 -31.34 -6.01
N LEU A 230 -20.05 -30.34 -5.43
CA LEU A 230 -18.87 -30.50 -4.56
C LEU A 230 -18.95 -29.71 -3.24
N GLY A 231 -20.06 -29.01 -2.98
CA GLY A 231 -20.25 -28.22 -1.76
C GLY A 231 -19.65 -26.80 -1.81
N GLY A 232 -19.94 -26.01 -0.77
CA GLY A 232 -19.61 -24.58 -0.71
C GLY A 232 -18.11 -24.27 -0.71
N ASP A 233 -17.31 -25.05 0.02
CA ASP A 233 -15.85 -24.82 0.14
C ASP A 233 -15.11 -24.96 -1.19
N SER A 234 -15.68 -25.73 -2.13
CA SER A 234 -15.11 -25.97 -3.46
C SER A 234 -15.11 -24.73 -4.36
N VAL A 235 -15.93 -23.72 -4.06
CA VAL A 235 -15.96 -22.47 -4.82
C VAL A 235 -14.64 -21.71 -4.69
N ALA A 236 -14.09 -21.59 -3.48
CA ALA A 236 -12.81 -20.89 -3.29
C ALA A 236 -11.68 -21.54 -4.11
N TRP A 237 -11.64 -22.87 -4.15
CA TRP A 237 -10.68 -23.63 -4.95
C TRP A 237 -10.85 -23.42 -6.45
N LEU A 238 -12.09 -23.30 -6.95
CA LEU A 238 -12.35 -22.98 -8.36
C LEU A 238 -11.72 -21.64 -8.77
N TYR A 239 -11.88 -20.58 -7.96
CA TYR A 239 -11.29 -19.27 -8.25
C TYR A 239 -9.76 -19.30 -8.17
N ILE A 240 -9.20 -19.94 -7.13
CA ILE A 240 -7.75 -20.07 -6.95
C ILE A 240 -7.13 -20.84 -8.11
N LEU A 241 -7.69 -22.00 -8.46
CA LEU A 241 -7.21 -22.83 -9.56
C LEU A 241 -7.26 -22.05 -10.88
N THR A 242 -8.39 -21.37 -11.14
CA THR A 242 -8.53 -20.55 -12.35
C THR A 242 -7.46 -19.45 -12.40
N ALA A 243 -7.22 -18.73 -11.30
CA ALA A 243 -6.20 -17.69 -11.26
C ALA A 243 -4.79 -18.23 -11.59
N TYR A 244 -4.39 -19.35 -10.98
CA TYR A 244 -3.08 -19.96 -11.26
C TYR A 244 -2.99 -20.56 -12.67
N LEU A 245 -4.08 -21.14 -13.19
CA LEU A 245 -4.15 -21.61 -14.59
C LEU A 245 -3.98 -20.44 -15.57
N MET A 246 -4.59 -19.29 -15.30
CA MET A 246 -4.44 -18.09 -16.13
C MET A 246 -3.02 -17.51 -16.06
N ILE A 247 -2.38 -17.55 -14.88
CA ILE A 247 -0.96 -17.19 -14.73
C ILE A 247 -0.08 -18.13 -15.55
N PHE A 248 -0.30 -19.44 -15.47
CA PHE A 248 0.42 -20.42 -16.27
C PHE A 248 0.20 -20.21 -17.78
N ALA A 249 -1.05 -20.01 -18.20
CA ALA A 249 -1.42 -19.75 -19.59
C ALA A 249 -0.73 -18.51 -20.15
N SER A 250 -0.56 -17.45 -19.34
CA SER A 250 0.15 -16.23 -19.76
C SER A 250 1.61 -16.47 -20.14
N VAL A 251 2.25 -17.47 -19.53
CA VAL A 251 3.64 -17.86 -19.82
C VAL A 251 3.68 -18.86 -20.97
N TYR A 252 2.81 -19.87 -20.93
CA TYR A 252 2.77 -20.94 -21.93
C TYR A 252 2.39 -20.44 -23.33
N LEU A 253 1.41 -19.54 -23.42
CA LEU A 253 0.95 -18.99 -24.70
C LEU A 253 1.85 -17.86 -25.23
N LEU A 254 2.95 -17.55 -24.55
CA LEU A 254 3.87 -16.50 -24.98
C LEU A 254 4.46 -16.84 -26.36
N GLY A 255 4.29 -15.94 -27.32
CA GLY A 255 4.74 -16.15 -28.71
C GLY A 255 3.82 -17.03 -29.56
N HIS A 256 2.80 -17.67 -28.97
CA HIS A 256 1.80 -18.47 -29.69
C HIS A 256 0.52 -17.71 -30.02
N ILE A 257 0.28 -16.58 -29.35
CA ILE A 257 -0.91 -15.74 -29.54
C ILE A 257 -0.53 -14.32 -29.90
N SER A 258 -1.50 -13.56 -30.42
CA SER A 258 -1.29 -12.15 -30.77
C SER A 258 -0.77 -11.35 -29.58
N LYS A 259 0.07 -10.35 -29.88
CA LYS A 259 0.68 -9.49 -28.86
C LYS A 259 -0.34 -8.82 -27.94
N LEU A 260 -1.51 -8.46 -28.49
CA LEU A 260 -2.63 -7.91 -27.74
C LEU A 260 -3.22 -8.91 -26.74
N HIS A 261 -3.50 -10.14 -27.14
CA HIS A 261 -4.08 -11.14 -26.25
C HIS A 261 -3.08 -11.58 -25.18
N SER A 262 -1.81 -11.72 -25.54
CA SER A 262 -0.74 -11.97 -24.56
C SER A 262 -0.63 -10.82 -23.54
N ALA A 263 -0.76 -9.56 -23.97
CA ALA A 263 -0.78 -8.41 -23.06
C ALA A 263 -1.96 -8.45 -22.07
N ILE A 264 -3.15 -8.87 -22.53
CA ILE A 264 -4.34 -9.03 -21.69
C ILE A 264 -4.08 -10.09 -20.61
N LEU A 265 -3.55 -11.26 -21.00
CA LEU A 265 -3.19 -12.33 -20.06
C LEU A 265 -2.13 -11.87 -19.06
N ILE A 266 -1.09 -11.19 -19.51
CA ILE A 266 -0.03 -10.63 -18.66
C ILE A 266 -0.61 -9.68 -17.61
N ASN A 267 -1.46 -8.72 -18.03
CA ASN A 267 -2.08 -7.77 -17.11
C ASN A 267 -2.98 -8.47 -16.10
N PHE A 268 -3.76 -9.48 -16.55
CA PHE A 268 -4.59 -10.29 -15.68
C PHE A 268 -3.74 -11.04 -14.65
N SER A 269 -2.67 -11.72 -15.08
CA SER A 269 -1.75 -12.46 -14.22
C SER A 269 -1.09 -11.58 -13.16
N LEU A 270 -0.64 -10.38 -13.54
CA LEU A 270 -0.02 -9.42 -12.62
C LEU A 270 -0.99 -8.95 -11.53
N ILE A 271 -2.26 -8.72 -11.86
CA ILE A 271 -3.28 -8.24 -10.91
C ILE A 271 -3.84 -9.38 -10.05
N VAL A 272 -4.16 -10.53 -10.67
CA VAL A 272 -4.83 -11.65 -10.00
C VAL A 272 -3.91 -12.41 -9.03
N PHE A 273 -2.59 -12.29 -9.20
CA PHE A 273 -1.63 -12.99 -8.34
C PHE A 273 -1.81 -12.64 -6.85
N VAL A 274 -1.99 -11.36 -6.52
CA VAL A 274 -2.14 -10.89 -5.12
C VAL A 274 -3.36 -11.54 -4.44
N PRO A 275 -4.60 -11.39 -4.96
CA PRO A 275 -5.75 -12.03 -4.33
C PRO A 275 -5.67 -13.56 -4.36
N ALA A 276 -5.14 -14.18 -5.41
CA ALA A 276 -4.97 -15.65 -5.46
C ALA A 276 -4.01 -16.16 -4.39
N CYS A 277 -2.88 -15.48 -4.19
CA CYS A 277 -1.91 -15.79 -3.15
C CYS A 277 -2.50 -15.59 -1.76
N TYR A 278 -3.19 -14.46 -1.53
CA TYR A 278 -3.87 -14.18 -0.26
C TYR A 278 -4.93 -15.24 0.06
N SER A 279 -5.81 -15.59 -0.88
CA SER A 279 -6.83 -16.62 -0.69
C SER A 279 -6.23 -18.00 -0.45
N THR A 280 -5.12 -18.33 -1.12
CA THR A 280 -4.41 -19.60 -0.90
C THR A 280 -3.81 -19.65 0.50
N LEU A 281 -3.21 -18.56 0.98
CA LEU A 281 -2.71 -18.48 2.34
C LEU A 281 -3.85 -18.65 3.35
N LEU A 282 -4.97 -17.94 3.19
CA LEU A 282 -6.12 -18.08 4.11
C LEU A 282 -6.66 -19.52 4.20
N LEU A 283 -6.71 -20.26 3.10
CA LEU A 283 -7.16 -21.66 3.10
C LEU A 283 -6.14 -22.60 3.76
N ILE A 284 -4.85 -22.24 3.75
CA ILE A 284 -3.74 -23.06 4.28
C ILE A 284 -3.35 -22.62 5.70
N GLU A 285 -3.69 -21.41 6.15
CA GLU A 285 -3.28 -20.80 7.42
C GLU A 285 -3.74 -21.65 8.62
N GLY A 286 -4.86 -22.37 8.50
CA GLY A 286 -5.30 -23.35 9.51
C GLY A 286 -4.53 -24.68 9.55
N ARG A 287 -3.55 -24.90 8.65
CA ARG A 287 -2.84 -26.19 8.50
C ARG A 287 -1.31 -26.11 8.48
N LEU A 288 -0.72 -25.01 8.01
CA LEU A 288 0.73 -25.00 7.65
C LEU A 288 1.54 -23.76 8.08
N LEU A 289 0.90 -22.65 8.47
CA LEU A 289 1.61 -21.41 8.81
C LEU A 289 1.77 -21.25 10.34
N PRO A 290 2.94 -20.82 10.83
CA PRO A 290 3.10 -20.47 12.24
C PRO A 290 2.15 -19.33 12.59
N SER A 291 1.40 -19.49 13.68
CA SER A 291 0.58 -18.43 14.27
C SER A 291 1.46 -17.24 14.67
N GLY A 292 1.51 -16.20 13.83
CA GLY A 292 2.25 -14.97 14.13
C GLY A 292 2.85 -14.22 12.94
N LEU A 293 2.92 -14.82 11.74
CA LEU A 293 3.32 -14.08 10.54
C LEU A 293 2.10 -13.34 9.96
N PRO A 294 2.12 -12.00 9.84
CA PRO A 294 0.96 -11.30 9.30
C PRO A 294 0.87 -11.56 7.79
N THR A 295 -0.24 -12.17 7.35
CA THR A 295 -0.52 -12.67 5.99
C THR A 295 -0.19 -11.64 4.91
N ASN A 296 -0.44 -10.37 5.19
CA ASN A 296 -0.11 -9.25 4.31
C ASN A 296 1.38 -9.16 3.93
N TYR A 297 2.31 -9.33 4.87
CA TYR A 297 3.75 -9.28 4.57
C TYR A 297 4.19 -10.48 3.73
N VAL A 298 3.60 -11.65 3.96
CA VAL A 298 3.87 -12.86 3.17
C VAL A 298 3.40 -12.65 1.72
N VAL A 299 2.19 -12.11 1.53
CA VAL A 299 1.68 -11.77 0.18
C VAL A 299 2.52 -10.70 -0.49
N LEU A 300 2.97 -9.68 0.23
CA LEU A 300 3.88 -8.67 -0.31
C LEU A 300 5.17 -9.33 -0.81
N ALA A 301 5.85 -10.12 0.04
CA ALA A 301 7.08 -10.80 -0.33
C ALA A 301 6.88 -11.74 -1.52
N ALA A 302 5.82 -12.55 -1.51
CA ALA A 302 5.47 -13.44 -2.61
C ALA A 302 5.23 -12.66 -3.92
N THR A 303 4.62 -11.48 -3.85
CA THR A 303 4.36 -10.63 -5.02
C THR A 303 5.66 -10.06 -5.60
N PHE A 304 6.59 -9.62 -4.75
CA PHE A 304 7.90 -9.17 -5.22
C PHE A 304 8.68 -10.32 -5.87
N VAL A 305 8.66 -11.50 -5.27
CA VAL A 305 9.30 -12.71 -5.84
C VAL A 305 8.66 -13.07 -7.18
N PHE A 306 7.33 -13.09 -7.26
CA PHE A 306 6.59 -13.34 -8.49
C PHE A 306 7.01 -12.34 -9.58
N ILE A 307 6.96 -11.04 -9.31
CA ILE A 307 7.31 -10.01 -10.32
C ILE A 307 8.78 -10.08 -10.70
N TYR A 308 9.68 -10.42 -9.79
CA TYR A 308 11.10 -10.61 -10.09
C TYR A 308 11.31 -11.70 -11.17
N PHE A 309 10.70 -12.88 -10.98
CA PHE A 309 10.78 -13.96 -11.97
C PHE A 309 9.99 -13.64 -13.24
N TYR A 310 8.78 -13.12 -13.07
CA TYR A 310 7.88 -12.77 -14.17
C TYR A 310 8.43 -11.64 -15.05
N SER A 311 9.34 -10.81 -14.53
CA SER A 311 10.03 -9.79 -15.34
C SER A 311 10.85 -10.37 -16.49
N ARG A 312 11.26 -11.65 -16.43
CA ARG A 312 11.87 -12.35 -17.57
C ARG A 312 10.86 -12.63 -18.68
N VAL A 313 9.65 -13.07 -18.31
CA VAL A 313 8.51 -13.27 -19.22
C VAL A 313 8.15 -11.94 -19.88
N LEU A 314 8.04 -10.86 -19.10
CA LEU A 314 7.76 -9.51 -19.62
C LEU A 314 8.84 -9.01 -20.59
N HIS A 315 10.11 -9.30 -20.30
CA HIS A 315 11.22 -8.95 -21.17
C HIS A 315 11.14 -9.68 -22.51
N GLN A 316 10.91 -11.00 -22.48
CA GLN A 316 10.73 -11.81 -23.68
C GLN A 316 9.51 -11.35 -24.49
N TRP A 317 8.38 -11.09 -23.82
CA TRP A 317 7.17 -10.56 -24.46
C TRP A 317 7.41 -9.21 -25.16
N LYS A 318 8.17 -8.30 -24.54
CA LYS A 318 8.53 -7.03 -25.17
C LYS A 318 9.43 -7.21 -26.39
N ALA A 319 10.35 -8.16 -26.33
CA ALA A 319 11.31 -8.44 -27.40
C ALA A 319 10.69 -9.20 -28.59
N GLY A 320 9.59 -9.92 -28.38
CA GLY A 320 8.82 -10.54 -29.47
C GLY A 320 8.33 -9.46 -30.45
N ALA A 321 8.89 -9.46 -31.66
CA ALA A 321 8.41 -8.63 -32.77
C ALA A 321 6.95 -8.99 -33.09
N GLU A 322 6.21 -8.01 -33.61
CA GLU A 322 4.81 -8.17 -34.02
C GLU A 322 4.59 -9.26 -35.06
#